data_AF-A0A7I5ED86-F1
#
_entry.id   AF-A0A7I5ED86-F1
#
_cell.length_a   1.000
_cell.length_b   1.000
_cell.length_c   1.000
_cell.angle_alpha   90.00
_cell.angle_beta   90.00
_cell.angle_gamma   90.00
#
_symmetry.space_group_name_H-M   'P 1'
#
loop_
_entity.id
_entity.type
_entity.pdbx_description
1 polymer ?
#
loop_
_entity_poly.entity_id
_entity_poly.type
_entity_poly.pdbx_seq_one_letter_code
_entity_poly.pdbx_strand_id
1 'polypeptide(L)'
;MSFVLPLLCLGLVTLGTQGSELPSDLKATFEEINKKYNTHLEWNDALATKALDEANRPHSVAAYLKIRGDKHFSKKDDSTLADKVREALKNPFDRMGKRVHHLPERTIYGCNGNLDTNGADHIMSVACVYNNPKMRTLRV
;
A
#
# COMPACT_ATOMS: atom_id res chain seq x y z
N MET A 1 22.28 -54.57 -5.56
CA MET A 1 21.71 -53.66 -6.57
C MET A 1 20.99 -52.55 -5.83
N SER A 2 21.61 -51.37 -5.75
CA SER A 2 21.05 -50.22 -5.03
C SER A 2 20.16 -49.40 -5.96
N PHE A 3 18.87 -49.35 -5.68
CA PHE A 3 17.91 -48.48 -6.37
C PHE A 3 17.98 -47.07 -5.78
N VAL A 4 18.46 -46.12 -6.56
CA VAL A 4 18.43 -44.69 -6.23
C VAL A 4 17.18 -44.12 -6.91
N LEU A 5 16.13 -43.84 -6.15
CA LEU A 5 14.94 -43.15 -6.68
C LEU A 5 15.30 -41.68 -6.95
N PRO A 6 15.02 -41.13 -8.14
CA PRO A 6 15.21 -39.71 -8.40
C PRO A 6 14.14 -38.92 -7.64
N LEU A 7 14.58 -38.09 -6.70
CA LEU A 7 13.75 -37.13 -5.98
C LEU A 7 13.24 -36.10 -7.01
N LEU A 8 12.00 -36.27 -7.46
CA LEU A 8 11.34 -35.30 -8.34
C LEU A 8 11.06 -34.04 -7.50
N CYS A 9 11.90 -33.02 -7.63
CA CYS A 9 11.63 -31.69 -7.10
C CYS A 9 10.42 -31.09 -7.85
N LEU A 10 9.22 -31.33 -7.35
CA LEU A 10 8.04 -30.57 -7.69
C LEU A 10 8.26 -29.13 -7.22
N GLY A 11 8.74 -28.28 -8.12
CA GLY A 11 8.80 -26.85 -7.88
C GLY A 11 7.41 -26.33 -7.57
N LEU A 12 7.21 -25.82 -6.35
CA LEU A 12 6.04 -25.04 -6.01
C LEU A 12 6.00 -23.82 -6.93
N VAL A 13 5.09 -23.82 -7.90
CA VAL A 13 4.67 -22.60 -8.58
C VAL A 13 3.92 -21.79 -7.53
N THR A 14 4.58 -20.78 -6.96
CA THR A 14 3.90 -19.79 -6.13
C THR A 14 2.94 -19.03 -7.05
N LEU A 15 1.65 -19.31 -6.92
CA LEU A 15 0.58 -18.59 -7.60
C LEU A 15 0.68 -17.12 -7.12
N GLY A 16 1.26 -16.25 -7.94
CA GLY A 16 1.28 -14.82 -7.68
C GLY A 16 -0.15 -14.31 -7.56
N THR A 17 -0.46 -13.56 -6.51
CA THR A 17 -1.72 -12.82 -6.36
C THR A 17 -1.84 -11.86 -7.55
N GLN A 18 -2.71 -12.17 -8.51
CA GLN A 18 -2.86 -11.43 -9.77
C GLN A 18 -3.72 -10.16 -9.58
N GLY A 19 -3.30 -9.25 -8.72
CA GLY A 19 -3.87 -7.89 -8.63
C GLY A 19 -3.17 -6.92 -9.57
N SER A 20 -3.91 -5.98 -10.17
CA SER A 20 -3.32 -4.89 -10.94
C SER A 20 -2.91 -3.74 -10.02
N GLU A 21 -1.72 -3.18 -10.22
CA GLU A 21 -1.32 -1.92 -9.58
C GLU A 21 -2.34 -0.81 -9.89
N LEU A 22 -2.59 0.05 -8.90
CA LEU A 22 -3.46 1.20 -9.08
C LEU A 22 -2.85 2.24 -10.02
N PRO A 23 -3.66 2.89 -10.87
CA PRO A 23 -3.15 3.89 -11.82
C PRO A 23 -2.62 5.13 -11.09
N SER A 24 -1.61 5.76 -11.70
CA SER A 24 -0.88 6.89 -11.10
C SER A 24 -1.71 8.17 -10.96
N ASP A 25 -2.81 8.29 -11.69
CA ASP A 25 -3.78 9.40 -11.59
C ASP A 25 -4.49 9.44 -10.22
N LEU A 26 -4.52 8.32 -9.48
CA LEU A 26 -5.01 8.28 -8.09
C LEU A 26 -4.10 8.99 -7.08
N LYS A 27 -2.91 9.46 -7.49
CA LYS A 27 -2.04 10.31 -6.65
C LYS A 27 -2.83 11.46 -6.02
N ALA A 28 -3.67 12.16 -6.78
CA ALA A 28 -4.47 13.27 -6.27
C ALA A 28 -5.42 12.83 -5.14
N THR A 29 -6.02 11.65 -5.26
CA THR A 29 -6.89 11.08 -4.21
C THR A 29 -6.11 10.80 -2.93
N PHE A 30 -4.92 10.22 -3.04
CA PHE A 30 -4.06 9.97 -1.88
C PHE A 30 -3.60 11.28 -1.21
N GLU A 31 -3.23 12.29 -2.00
CA GLU A 31 -2.86 13.60 -1.48
C GLU A 31 -4.02 14.26 -0.71
N GLU A 32 -5.24 14.22 -1.26
CA GLU A 32 -6.42 14.76 -0.59
C GLU A 32 -6.71 14.06 0.73
N ILE A 33 -6.63 12.73 0.78
CA ILE A 33 -6.83 11.96 2.03
C ILE A 33 -5.80 12.40 3.08
N ASN A 34 -4.53 12.51 2.69
CA ASN A 34 -3.46 12.88 3.60
C ASN A 34 -3.56 14.35 4.07
N LYS A 35 -3.91 15.27 3.18
CA LYS A 35 -4.09 16.70 3.46
C LYS A 35 -5.16 16.97 4.52
N LYS A 36 -6.13 16.07 4.71
CA LYS A 36 -7.11 16.16 5.83
C LYS A 36 -6.46 16.06 7.20
N TYR A 37 -5.31 15.38 7.31
CA TYR A 37 -4.61 15.14 8.57
C TYR A 37 -3.36 16.01 8.69
N ASN A 38 -2.67 16.26 7.58
CA ASN A 38 -1.40 16.95 7.56
C ASN A 38 -1.17 17.64 6.20
N THR A 39 -1.07 18.97 6.20
CA THR A 39 -0.98 19.80 4.98
C THR A 39 0.45 20.03 4.49
N HIS A 40 1.46 19.55 5.21
CA HIS A 40 2.88 19.84 4.95
C HIS A 40 3.70 18.62 4.52
N LEU A 41 3.02 17.57 4.05
CA LEU A 41 3.65 16.36 3.53
C LEU A 41 4.13 16.55 2.08
N GLU A 42 5.29 15.98 1.74
CA GLU A 42 5.89 16.04 0.40
C GLU A 42 5.78 14.66 -0.28
N TRP A 43 5.13 14.57 -1.43
CA TRP A 43 4.99 13.32 -2.18
C TRP A 43 6.34 12.82 -2.74
N ASN A 44 6.54 11.50 -2.79
CA ASN A 44 7.70 10.86 -3.40
C ASN A 44 7.33 9.53 -4.09
N ASP A 45 7.66 9.43 -5.38
CA ASP A 45 7.31 8.26 -6.19
C ASP A 45 8.01 6.97 -5.74
N ALA A 46 9.25 7.06 -5.25
CA ALA A 46 9.95 5.88 -4.73
C ALA A 46 9.32 5.33 -3.44
N LEU A 47 8.73 6.19 -2.60
CA LEU A 47 7.90 5.74 -1.48
C LEU A 47 6.54 5.22 -1.93
N ALA A 48 5.97 5.72 -3.02
CA ALA A 48 4.75 5.16 -3.60
C ALA A 48 5.00 3.73 -4.11
N THR A 49 6.13 3.47 -4.78
CA THR A 49 6.54 2.10 -5.14
C THR A 49 6.67 1.20 -3.92
N LYS A 50 7.29 1.68 -2.83
CA LYS A 50 7.36 0.91 -1.57
C LYS A 50 5.98 0.72 -0.93
N ALA A 51 5.07 1.68 -1.05
CA ALA A 51 3.71 1.53 -0.56
C ALA A 51 2.98 0.41 -1.30
N LEU A 52 3.22 0.21 -2.59
CA LEU A 52 2.72 -0.96 -3.33
C LEU A 52 3.26 -2.27 -2.75
N ASP A 53 4.56 -2.35 -2.46
CA ASP A 53 5.15 -3.52 -1.81
C ASP A 53 4.47 -3.82 -0.47
N GLU A 54 4.25 -2.80 0.37
CA GLU A 54 3.58 -2.94 1.66
C GLU A 54 2.10 -3.33 1.51
N ALA A 55 1.40 -2.80 0.50
CA ALA A 55 0.02 -3.15 0.21
C ALA A 55 -0.09 -4.64 -0.16
N ASN A 56 0.78 -5.11 -1.06
CA ASN A 56 0.85 -6.49 -1.54
C ASN A 56 1.32 -7.48 -0.44
N ARG A 57 2.30 -7.08 0.36
CA ARG A 57 2.95 -7.89 1.38
C ARG A 57 3.03 -7.10 2.67
N PRO A 58 2.11 -7.34 3.63
CA PRO A 58 2.12 -6.66 4.91
C PRO A 58 3.49 -6.77 5.59
N HIS A 59 3.95 -5.68 6.19
CA HIS A 59 5.23 -5.61 6.91
C HIS A 59 6.49 -5.77 6.04
N SER A 60 6.39 -5.78 4.71
CA SER A 60 7.54 -5.89 3.82
C SER A 60 8.43 -4.64 3.79
N VAL A 61 7.88 -3.47 4.15
CA VAL A 61 8.61 -2.20 4.13
C VAL A 61 8.93 -1.71 5.52
N ALA A 62 10.20 -1.44 5.79
CA ALA A 62 10.64 -0.70 6.97
C ALA A 62 10.41 0.80 6.75
N ALA A 63 9.57 1.42 7.58
CA ALA A 63 9.26 2.84 7.53
C ALA A 63 8.91 3.38 8.91
N TYR A 64 8.96 4.71 9.07
CA TYR A 64 8.67 5.37 10.35
C TYR A 64 7.19 5.23 10.73
N LEU A 65 6.31 5.46 9.76
CA LEU A 65 4.89 5.23 9.88
C LEU A 65 4.40 4.55 8.60
N LYS A 66 3.43 3.66 8.76
CA LYS A 66 2.69 3.02 7.67
C LYS A 66 1.21 3.02 8.02
N ILE A 67 0.38 3.28 7.03
CA ILE A 67 -1.07 3.09 7.11
C ILE A 67 -1.42 2.13 5.98
N ARG A 68 -2.12 1.05 6.29
CA ARG A 68 -2.55 0.04 5.32
C ARG A 68 -4.03 -0.26 5.53
N GLY A 69 -4.73 -0.48 4.43
CA GLY A 69 -6.15 -0.85 4.42
C GLY A 69 -6.42 -1.86 3.32
N ASP A 70 -7.22 -2.86 3.65
CA ASP A 70 -7.75 -3.83 2.72
C ASP A 70 -9.28 -3.71 2.72
N LYS A 71 -9.91 -3.72 1.54
CA LYS A 71 -11.36 -3.62 1.42
C LYS A 71 -11.88 -4.49 0.28
N HIS A 72 -12.93 -5.24 0.59
CA HIS A 72 -13.68 -6.03 -0.38
C HIS A 72 -14.79 -5.16 -0.98
N PHE A 73 -14.95 -5.27 -2.30
CA PHE A 73 -16.00 -4.63 -3.07
C PHE A 73 -16.71 -5.70 -3.90
N SER A 74 -18.04 -5.68 -3.87
CA SER A 74 -18.84 -6.52 -4.76
C SER A 74 -18.46 -6.27 -6.22
N LYS A 75 -18.52 -7.30 -7.07
CA LYS A 75 -18.35 -7.11 -8.54
C LYS A 75 -19.37 -6.18 -9.17
N LYS A 76 -20.50 -5.95 -8.50
CA LYS A 76 -21.56 -5.03 -8.93
C LYS A 76 -21.33 -3.59 -8.43
N ASP A 77 -20.29 -3.37 -7.62
CA ASP A 77 -19.94 -2.04 -7.12
C ASP A 77 -19.39 -1.17 -8.25
N ASP A 78 -20.17 -0.17 -8.62
CA ASP A 78 -19.92 0.81 -9.68
C ASP A 78 -19.19 2.07 -9.20
N SER A 79 -18.76 2.11 -7.94
CA SER A 79 -17.96 3.22 -7.40
C SER A 79 -16.64 3.36 -8.16
N THR A 80 -16.17 4.60 -8.27
CA THR A 80 -14.90 4.90 -8.93
C THR A 80 -13.71 4.30 -8.15
N LEU A 81 -12.55 4.13 -8.80
CA LEU A 81 -11.34 3.71 -8.09
C LEU A 81 -10.96 4.67 -6.95
N ALA A 82 -11.17 5.98 -7.16
CA ALA A 82 -10.91 6.99 -6.15
C ALA A 82 -11.79 6.78 -4.90
N ASP A 83 -13.08 6.51 -5.09
CA ASP A 83 -14.01 6.25 -3.97
C ASP A 83 -13.63 4.96 -3.24
N LYS A 84 -13.26 3.92 -3.98
CA LYS A 84 -12.79 2.65 -3.40
C LYS A 84 -11.52 2.84 -2.57
N VAL A 85 -10.56 3.66 -3.03
CA VAL A 85 -9.37 4.04 -2.25
C VAL A 85 -9.76 4.77 -0.95
N ARG A 86 -10.70 5.72 -1.03
CA ARG A 86 -11.17 6.46 0.17
C ARG A 86 -11.81 5.51 1.17
N GLU A 87 -12.66 4.60 0.72
CA GLU A 87 -13.31 3.61 1.59
C GLU A 87 -12.31 2.62 2.21
N ALA A 88 -11.32 2.16 1.44
CA ALA A 88 -10.28 1.27 1.94
C ALA A 88 -9.39 1.95 3.01
N LEU A 89 -9.15 3.26 2.88
CA LEU A 89 -8.31 4.03 3.79
C LEU A 89 -9.07 4.68 4.96
N LYS A 90 -10.40 4.75 4.92
CA LYS A 90 -11.24 5.40 5.96
C LYS A 90 -10.90 4.91 7.37
N ASN A 91 -11.15 3.64 7.67
CA ASN A 91 -10.91 3.09 9.00
C ASN A 91 -9.43 3.12 9.43
N PRO A 92 -8.45 2.79 8.55
CA PRO A 92 -7.04 2.96 8.89
C PRO A 92 -6.66 4.39 9.30
N PHE A 93 -7.15 5.40 8.58
CA PHE A 93 -6.89 6.80 8.91
C PHE A 93 -7.69 7.28 10.13
N ASP A 94 -8.90 6.80 10.36
CA ASP A 94 -9.62 7.12 11.60
C ASP A 94 -8.83 6.67 12.84
N ARG A 95 -8.17 5.50 12.76
CA ARG A 95 -7.33 4.98 13.86
C ARG A 95 -5.97 5.66 13.96
N MET A 96 -5.33 5.94 12.82
CA MET A 96 -3.90 6.30 12.76
C MET A 96 -3.66 7.76 12.36
N GLY A 97 -4.70 8.49 11.96
CA GLY A 97 -4.63 9.84 11.41
C GLY A 97 -4.05 10.84 12.39
N LYS A 98 -4.27 10.66 13.70
CA LYS A 98 -3.57 11.46 14.73
C LYS A 98 -2.05 11.31 14.62
N ARG A 99 -1.51 10.13 14.28
CA ARG A 99 -0.06 9.96 14.09
C ARG A 99 0.45 10.69 12.84
N VAL A 100 -0.36 10.72 11.77
CA VAL A 100 -0.06 11.50 10.56
C VAL A 100 -0.05 12.99 10.85
N HIS A 101 -1.03 13.47 11.63
CA HIS A 101 -1.13 14.86 12.05
C HIS A 101 0.12 15.38 12.76
N HIS A 102 0.73 14.56 13.62
CA HIS A 102 1.95 14.92 14.36
C HIS A 102 3.25 14.70 13.60
N LEU A 103 3.20 14.28 12.32
CA LEU A 103 4.42 14.19 11.51
C LEU A 103 5.00 15.60 11.33
N PRO A 104 6.32 15.80 11.45
CA PRO A 104 6.99 17.07 11.22
C PRO A 104 6.77 17.66 9.83
N GLU A 105 7.01 18.96 9.72
CA GLU A 105 7.04 19.67 8.44
C GLU A 105 7.93 18.98 7.42
N ARG A 106 7.48 18.98 6.16
CA ARG A 106 8.23 18.43 5.03
C ARG A 106 8.53 16.93 5.13
N THR A 107 7.73 16.19 5.91
CA THR A 107 7.81 14.73 5.95
C THR A 107 7.48 14.19 4.55
N ILE A 108 8.38 13.36 4.03
CA ILE A 108 8.23 12.74 2.72
C ILE A 108 7.37 11.47 2.86
N TYR A 109 6.43 11.29 1.95
CA TYR A 109 5.53 10.13 1.93
C TYR A 109 5.21 9.67 0.51
N GLY A 110 4.65 8.48 0.39
CA GLY A 110 4.05 7.98 -0.85
C GLY A 110 2.98 6.94 -0.55
N CYS A 111 1.98 6.84 -1.42
CA CYS A 111 0.89 5.87 -1.29
C CYS A 111 0.68 5.15 -2.62
N ASN A 112 0.27 3.89 -2.56
CA ASN A 112 -0.11 3.10 -3.73
C ASN A 112 -0.90 1.86 -3.27
N GLY A 113 -1.31 1.01 -4.20
CA GLY A 113 -2.03 -0.21 -3.90
C GLY A 113 -2.24 -1.10 -5.12
N ASN A 114 -2.98 -2.18 -4.88
CA ASN A 114 -3.44 -3.09 -5.91
C ASN A 114 -4.97 -3.19 -5.88
N LEU A 115 -5.52 -3.67 -6.99
CA LEU A 115 -6.88 -4.18 -7.06
C LEU A 115 -6.83 -5.61 -7.62
N ASP A 116 -7.13 -6.59 -6.78
CA ASP A 116 -7.36 -7.96 -7.20
C ASP A 116 -8.81 -8.12 -7.65
N THR A 117 -9.02 -8.44 -8.91
CA THR A 117 -10.35 -8.68 -9.49
C THR A 117 -10.67 -10.16 -9.64
N ASN A 118 -9.76 -11.04 -9.20
CA ASN A 118 -9.96 -12.47 -9.19
C ASN A 118 -10.81 -12.87 -7.97
N GLY A 119 -11.66 -13.88 -8.15
CA GLY A 119 -12.51 -14.38 -7.07
C GLY A 119 -13.94 -13.84 -7.10
N ALA A 120 -14.65 -13.92 -5.98
CA ALA A 120 -16.07 -13.55 -5.87
C ALA A 120 -16.28 -12.03 -5.77
N ASP A 121 -15.38 -11.36 -5.06
CA ASP A 121 -15.34 -9.92 -4.85
C ASP A 121 -14.03 -9.34 -5.41
N HIS A 122 -14.02 -8.04 -5.67
CA HIS A 122 -12.77 -7.32 -5.89
C HIS A 122 -12.13 -6.95 -4.54
N ILE A 123 -10.83 -7.17 -4.39
CA ILE A 123 -10.10 -6.86 -3.17
C ILE A 123 -9.12 -5.72 -3.47
N MET A 124 -9.33 -4.58 -2.84
CA MET A 124 -8.38 -3.46 -2.91
C MET A 124 -7.46 -3.50 -1.70
N SER A 125 -6.16 -3.53 -1.94
CA SER A 125 -5.14 -3.41 -0.89
C SER A 125 -4.36 -2.12 -1.13
N VAL A 126 -4.34 -1.23 -0.15
CA VAL A 126 -3.71 0.10 -0.27
C VAL A 126 -2.84 0.40 0.93
N ALA A 127 -1.75 1.12 0.71
CA ALA A 127 -0.91 1.61 1.77
C ALA A 127 -0.38 3.02 1.51
N CYS A 128 -0.02 3.68 2.61
CA CYS A 128 0.74 4.92 2.64
C CYS A 128 1.95 4.72 3.56
N VAL A 129 3.13 5.12 3.08
CA VAL A 129 4.41 4.96 3.75
C VAL A 129 5.02 6.33 3.98
N TYR A 130 5.47 6.59 5.21
CA TYR A 130 6.03 7.87 5.62
C TYR A 130 7.46 7.68 6.15
N ASN A 131 8.37 8.52 5.69
CA ASN A 131 9.76 8.47 6.12
C ASN A 131 9.97 9.09 7.51
N ASN A 132 11.10 8.75 8.12
CA ASN A 132 11.56 9.39 9.35
C ASN A 132 12.10 10.79 9.04
N PRO A 133 11.49 11.86 9.58
CA PRO A 133 11.95 13.24 9.38
C PRO A 133 13.38 13.46 9.89
N LYS A 134 13.80 12.75 10.95
CA LYS A 134 15.12 12.88 11.57
C LYS A 134 16.26 12.19 10.82
N MET A 135 15.95 11.38 9.80
CA MET A 135 16.98 10.77 8.94
C MET A 135 17.36 11.65 7.75
N ARG A 136 16.68 12.79 7.52
CA ARG A 136 17.01 13.74 6.44
C ARG A 136 18.31 14.52 6.74
N THR A 137 18.67 14.68 8.01
CA THR A 137 19.84 15.45 8.48
C THR A 137 21.10 14.62 8.74
N LEU A 138 21.05 13.29 8.68
CA LEU A 138 22.20 12.41 8.94
C LEU A 138 23.00 12.05 7.68
N ARG A 139 22.71 12.67 6.54
CA ARG A 139 23.55 12.63 5.33
C ARG A 139 24.31 13.95 5.20
N VAL A 140 25.32 14.13 6.06
CA VAL A 140 26.40 15.11 5.88
C VAL A 140 27.71 14.35 6.00
#